data_AF-A0A440AQG1-F1
#
_entry.id   AF-A0A440AQG1-F1
#
_cell.length_a   1.000
_cell.length_b   1.000
_cell.length_c   1.000
_cell.angle_alpha   90.00
_cell.angle_beta   90.00
_cell.angle_gamma   90.00
#
_symmetry.space_group_name_H-M   'P 1'
#
loop_
_entity.id
_entity.type
_entity.pdbx_description
1 polymer ?
#
loop_
_entity_poly.entity_id
_entity_poly.type
_entity_poly.pdbx_seq_one_letter_code
_entity_poly.pdbx_strand_id
1 'polypeptide(L)' 'MQLTVGQLLHACEVLSISPVEILYPVAPHLWGEDQAQAETRLAIIEKLANFEGLTLHAILRFLHHLKTEESGEGQQRL' A
#
# COMPACT_ATOMS: atom_id res chain seq x y z
N MET A 1 14.95 6.22 23.68
CA MET A 1 13.56 6.67 23.48
C MET A 1 13.02 5.91 22.29
N GLN A 2 11.92 5.17 22.43
CA GLN A 2 11.34 4.39 21.32
C GLN A 2 10.20 5.19 20.72
N LEU A 3 10.25 5.43 19.41
CA LEU A 3 9.15 6.04 18.68
C LEU A 3 8.03 5.00 18.55
N THR A 4 6.80 5.36 18.91
CA THR A 4 5.62 4.51 18.70
C THR A 4 4.97 4.79 17.35
N VAL A 5 4.23 3.82 16.80
CA VAL A 5 3.43 4.03 15.57
C VAL A 5 2.45 5.17 15.74
N GLY A 6 1.83 5.30 16.92
CA GLY A 6 0.92 6.42 17.22
C GLY A 6 1.61 7.78 17.17
N GLN A 7 2.84 7.88 17.70
CA GLN A 7 3.64 9.11 17.62
C GLN A 7 4.01 9.46 16.18
N LEU A 8 4.35 8.45 15.36
CA LEU A 8 4.64 8.64 13.94
C LEU A 8 3.43 9.18 13.18
N LEU A 9 2.26 8.54 13.34
CA LEU A 9 1.04 8.94 12.64
C LEU A 9 0.58 10.34 13.06
N HIS A 10 0.69 10.67 14.34
CA HIS A 10 0.40 12.02 14.82
C HIS A 10 1.36 13.06 14.21
N ALA A 11 2.65 12.74 14.08
CA ALA A 11 3.60 13.63 13.43
C ALA A 11 3.27 13.81 11.93
N CYS A 12 2.86 12.76 11.22
CA CYS A 12 2.41 12.84 9.83
C CYS A 12 1.23 13.81 9.67
N GLU A 13 0.24 13.70 10.56
CA GLU A 13 -0.94 14.58 10.60
C GLU A 13 -0.55 16.05 10.83
N VAL A 14 0.24 16.32 11.87
CA VAL A 14 0.67 17.69 12.22
C VAL A 14 1.48 18.34 11.08
N LEU A 15 2.31 17.55 10.38
CA LEU A 15 3.14 18.05 9.29
C LEU A 15 2.43 18.04 7.94
N SER A 16 1.20 17.52 7.84
CA SER A 16 0.49 17.29 6.57
C SER A 16 1.30 16.48 5.56
N ILE A 17 2.05 15.49 6.05
CA ILE A 17 2.86 14.57 5.23
C ILE A 17 2.16 13.21 5.20
N SER A 18 2.09 12.58 4.03
CA SER A 18 1.56 11.23 3.93
C SER A 18 2.46 10.22 4.66
N PRO A 19 1.92 9.32 5.50
CA PRO A 19 2.72 8.24 6.09
C PRO A 19 3.47 7.40 5.05
N VAL A 20 2.91 7.25 3.85
CA VAL A 20 3.55 6.52 2.74
C VAL A 20 4.81 7.26 2.26
N GLU A 21 4.76 8.59 2.14
CA GLU A 21 5.91 9.41 1.72
C GLU A 21 7.08 9.33 2.72
N ILE A 22 6.79 9.15 4.01
CA ILE A 22 7.81 9.02 5.05
C ILE A 22 8.38 7.59 5.10
N LEU A 23 7.51 6.59 5.00
CA LEU A 23 7.86 5.20 5.23
C LEU A 23 8.48 4.53 4.01
N TYR A 24 8.03 4.84 2.79
CA TYR A 24 8.51 4.18 1.59
C TYR A 24 10.04 4.34 1.38
N PRO A 25 10.65 5.53 1.55
CA PRO A 25 12.09 5.70 1.36
C PRO A 25 12.96 4.88 2.32
N VAL A 26 12.43 4.53 3.50
CA VAL A 26 13.18 3.83 4.56
C VAL A 26 12.79 2.36 4.71
N ALA A 27 11.63 1.96 4.21
CA ALA A 27 11.08 0.62 4.34
C ALA A 27 10.26 0.19 3.10
N PRO A 28 10.85 0.15 1.89
CA PRO A 28 10.12 -0.19 0.66
C PRO A 28 9.55 -1.62 0.66
N HIS A 29 10.17 -2.53 1.42
CA HIS A 29 9.71 -3.91 1.60
C HIS A 29 8.31 -4.05 2.21
N LEU A 30 7.76 -2.99 2.84
CA LEU A 30 6.37 -2.99 3.29
C LEU A 30 5.37 -2.96 2.11
N TRP A 31 5.83 -2.61 0.90
CA TRP A 31 5.03 -2.53 -0.32
C TRP A 31 5.37 -3.59 -1.36
N GLY A 32 6.27 -4.54 -1.10
CA GLY A 32 6.59 -5.60 -2.06
C GLY A 32 7.68 -6.53 -1.59
N GLU A 33 7.71 -7.74 -2.14
CA GLU A 33 8.79 -8.72 -1.89
C GLU A 33 10.10 -8.31 -2.57
N ASP A 34 9.99 -7.58 -3.68
CA ASP A 34 11.09 -7.00 -4.42
C ASP A 34 10.81 -5.51 -4.72
N GLN A 35 11.85 -4.83 -5.19
CA GLN A 35 11.82 -3.40 -5.47
C GLN A 35 10.79 -3.03 -6.54
N ALA A 36 10.65 -3.85 -7.59
CA ALA A 36 9.73 -3.58 -8.69
C ALA A 36 8.26 -3.67 -8.23
N GLN A 37 7.95 -4.66 -7.38
CA GLN A 37 6.64 -4.74 -6.74
C GLN A 37 6.37 -3.53 -5.84
N ALA A 38 7.35 -3.13 -5.02
CA ALA A 38 7.21 -1.97 -4.13
C ALA A 38 6.95 -0.67 -4.92
N GLU A 39 7.71 -0.41 -5.97
CA GLU A 39 7.52 0.73 -6.89
C GLU A 39 6.14 0.69 -7.55
N THR A 40 5.73 -0.48 -8.04
CA THR A 40 4.42 -0.66 -8.68
C THR A 40 3.29 -0.34 -7.71
N ARG A 41 3.34 -0.83 -6.47
CA ARG A 41 2.31 -0.55 -5.45
C ARG A 41 2.29 0.92 -5.04
N LEU A 42 3.45 1.55 -4.90
CA LEU A 42 3.53 2.99 -4.61
C LEU A 42 2.88 3.81 -5.73
N ALA A 43 3.26 3.56 -6.99
CA ALA A 43 2.71 4.28 -8.13
C ALA A 43 1.17 4.13 -8.24
N ILE A 44 0.64 2.96 -7.88
CA ILE A 44 -0.82 2.75 -7.79
C ILE A 44 -1.43 3.62 -6.68
N ILE A 45 -0.86 3.60 -5.47
CA ILE A 45 -1.36 4.39 -4.32
C ILE A 45 -1.38 5.88 -4.67
N GLU A 46 -0.28 6.41 -5.21
CA GLU A 46 -0.16 7.80 -5.63
C GLU A 46 -1.18 8.14 -6.73
N LYS A 47 -1.38 7.23 -7.71
CA LYS A 47 -2.36 7.46 -8.76
C LYS A 47 -3.79 7.49 -8.21
N LEU A 48 -4.12 6.59 -7.28
CA LEU A 48 -5.43 6.51 -6.65
C LEU A 48 -5.74 7.76 -5.81
N ALA A 49 -4.75 8.34 -5.14
CA ALA A 49 -4.91 9.57 -4.35
C ALA A 49 -5.41 10.77 -5.17
N ASN A 50 -5.24 10.74 -6.50
CA ASN A 50 -5.64 11.81 -7.41
C ASN A 50 -7.03 11.63 -8.04
N PHE A 51 -7.73 10.53 -7.75
CA PHE A 51 -9.06 10.27 -8.32
C PHE A 51 -10.18 10.71 -7.39
N GLU A 52 -11.26 11.23 -7.97
CA GLU A 52 -12.49 11.52 -7.25
C GLU A 52 -13.22 10.25 -6.80
N GLY A 53 -14.10 10.39 -5.80
CA GLY A 53 -14.80 9.28 -5.15
C GLY A 53 -15.57 8.36 -6.12
N LEU A 54 -16.23 8.92 -7.14
CA LEU A 54 -16.95 8.12 -8.15
C LEU A 54 -16.00 7.25 -8.98
N THR A 55 -14.85 7.80 -9.36
CA THR A 55 -13.82 7.09 -10.12
C THR A 55 -13.19 6.00 -9.27
N LEU A 56 -12.90 6.28 -7.99
CA LEU A 56 -12.42 5.27 -7.03
C LEU A 56 -13.41 4.11 -6.87
N HIS A 57 -14.71 4.39 -6.79
CA HIS A 57 -15.74 3.34 -6.72
C HIS A 57 -15.77 2.49 -8.00
N ALA A 58 -15.65 3.12 -9.17
CA ALA A 58 -15.61 2.41 -10.44
C ALA A 58 -14.37 1.49 -10.54
N ILE A 59 -13.20 1.98 -10.13
CA ILE A 59 -11.96 1.21 -10.07
C ILE A 59 -12.11 0.04 -9.10
N LEU A 60 -12.61 0.27 -7.88
CA LEU A 60 -12.80 -0.78 -6.88
C LEU A 60 -13.75 -1.87 -7.40
N ARG A 61 -14.86 -1.48 -8.03
CA ARG A 61 -15.79 -2.42 -8.66
C ARG A 61 -15.08 -3.23 -9.74
N PHE A 62 -14.27 -2.61 -10.58
CA PHE A 62 -13.51 -3.32 -11.61
C PHE A 62 -12.53 -4.34 -10.99
N LEU A 63 -11.76 -3.92 -9.98
CA LEU A 63 -10.80 -4.79 -9.28
C LEU A 63 -11.48 -6.03 -8.67
N HIS A 64 -12.69 -5.89 -8.11
CA HIS A 64 -13.46 -7.04 -7.59
C HIS A 64 -13.82 -8.09 -8.65
N HIS A 65 -13.82 -7.75 -9.94
CA HIS A 65 -14.08 -8.72 -11.01
C HIS A 65 -12.81 -9.40 -11.52
N LEU A 66 -11.63 -8.92 -11.12
CA LEU A 66 -10.37 -9.57 -11.46
C LEU A 66 -10.18 -10.80 -10.56
N LYS A 67 -9.70 -11.90 -11.14
CA LYS A 67 -9.26 -13.05 -10.34
C LYS A 67 -8.01 -12.64 -9.58
N THR A 68 -8.01 -12.82 -8.28
CA THR A 68 -6.79 -12.81 -7.48
C THR A 68 -6.10 -14.16 -7.68
N GLU A 69 -4.78 -14.15 -7.92
CA GLU A 69 -3.99 -15.37 -7.84
C GLU A 69 -4.19 -15.96 -6.44
N GLU A 70 -4.73 -17.18 -6.35
CA GLU A 70 -4.79 -17.91 -5.08
C GLU A 70 -3.35 -18.12 -4.65
N SER A 71 -2.96 -17.50 -3.52
CA SER A 71 -1.69 -17.84 -2.89
C SER A 71 -1.74 -19.33 -2.57
N GLY A 72 -0.94 -20.14 -3.26
CA GLY A 72 -1.01 -21.60 -3.21
C GLY A 72 -0.74 -22.14 -1.80
N GLU A 73 -1.78 -22.28 -0.99
CA GLU A 73 -1.76 -23.10 0.22
C GLU A 73 -2.04 -24.56 -0.18
N GLY A 74 -1.00 -25.33 -0.53
CA GLY A 74 -1.23 -26.74 -0.84
C GLY A 74 -0.11 -27.58 -1.44
N GLN A 75 1.12 -27.58 -0.91
CA GLN A 75 2.13 -28.62 -1.15
C GLN A 75 3.19 -28.52 -0.01
N GLN A 76 3.50 -29.49 0.85
CA GLN A 76 3.26 -30.93 0.90
C GLN A 76 3.07 -31.36 2.38
N ARG A 77 1.99 -32.10 2.66
CA ARG A 77 2.04 -33.19 3.64
C ARG A 77 2.21 -34.48 2.86
N LEU A 78 3.38 -35.09 2.90
CA LEU A 78 3.63 -36.54 2.85
C LEU A 78 5.03 -36.78 3.44
#